data_AF-A0AAV8VR28-F1
#
_entry.id   AF-A0AAV8VR28-F1
#
_cell.length_a   1.000
_cell.length_b   1.000
_cell.length_c   1.000
_cell.angle_alpha   90.00
_cell.angle_beta   90.00
_cell.angle_gamma   90.00
#
_symmetry.space_group_name_H-M   'P 1'
#
loop_
_entity.id
_entity.type
_entity.pdbx_description
1 polymer ?
#
loop_
_entity_poly.entity_id
_entity_poly.type
_entity_poly.pdbx_seq_one_letter_code
_entity_poly.pdbx_strand_id
1 'polypeptide(L)'
;MYMRDIQGGMSDPRATCTVEKQTCATVLVNGNNGLGAVVGKFCMDLAIKKAKEVGVGIVVVHGSNHYGIAATYSLQAVNEGLLGMNFTNTSPFMVPTRAKEAALGTNPLSLGAPGLDGDYFMLDMATTSVAVGKVYMFELRTPVLLNNSPIIRLSNIHEQCQD
;
A
#
# COMPACT_ATOMS: atom_id res chain seq x y z
N MET A 1 3.34 13.97 6.27
CA MET A 1 3.35 13.30 4.95
C MET A 1 2.19 13.81 4.12
N TYR A 2 0.95 13.31 4.25
CA TYR A 2 -0.17 13.69 3.38
C TYR A 2 -0.38 15.20 3.15
N MET A 3 -0.33 16.05 4.19
CA MET A 3 -0.44 17.50 4.02
C MET A 3 0.69 18.09 3.15
N ARG A 4 1.92 17.59 3.33
CA ARG A 4 3.08 17.98 2.51
C ARG A 4 2.90 17.51 1.07
N ASP A 5 2.40 16.29 0.86
CA ASP A 5 2.20 15.74 -0.48
C ASP A 5 1.11 16.51 -1.24
N ILE A 6 0.04 16.90 -0.55
CA ILE A 6 -1.02 17.77 -1.10
C ILE A 6 -0.47 19.16 -1.43
N GLN A 7 0.24 19.79 -0.49
CA GLN A 7 0.81 21.13 -0.69
C GLN A 7 1.87 21.14 -1.80
N GLY A 8 2.64 20.06 -1.93
CA GLY A 8 3.65 19.87 -2.97
C GLY A 8 3.11 19.37 -4.31
N GLY A 9 1.79 19.16 -4.44
CA GLY A 9 1.17 18.68 -5.68
C GLY A 9 1.43 17.21 -6.02
N MET A 10 2.06 16.45 -5.11
CA MET A 10 2.26 15.00 -5.25
C MET A 10 0.96 14.22 -5.08
N SER A 11 -0.05 14.76 -4.42
CA SER A 11 -1.39 14.18 -4.36
C SER A 11 -2.46 15.25 -4.56
N ASP A 12 -3.42 15.01 -5.45
CA ASP A 12 -4.55 15.92 -5.66
C ASP A 12 -5.73 15.50 -4.76
N PRO A 13 -6.11 16.30 -3.75
CA PRO A 13 -7.22 15.99 -2.86
C PRO A 13 -8.59 16.07 -3.55
N ARG A 14 -8.66 16.63 -4.77
CA ARG A 14 -9.89 16.75 -5.56
C ARG A 14 -9.96 15.71 -6.69
N ALA A 15 -8.95 14.88 -6.83
CA ALA A 15 -8.94 13.83 -7.85
C ALA A 15 -10.12 12.88 -7.67
N THR A 16 -10.75 12.54 -8.78
CA THR A 16 -11.79 11.52 -8.85
C THR A 16 -11.27 10.36 -9.68
N CYS A 17 -11.50 9.12 -9.25
CA CYS A 17 -11.07 7.95 -10.00
C CYS A 17 -11.82 7.82 -11.32
N THR A 18 -11.11 7.44 -12.38
CA THR A 18 -11.70 7.17 -13.70
C THR A 18 -11.55 5.69 -14.03
N VAL A 19 -12.64 5.04 -14.44
CA VAL A 19 -12.59 3.69 -15.01
C VAL A 19 -12.18 3.79 -16.47
N GLU A 20 -11.02 3.27 -16.82
CA GLU A 20 -10.49 3.32 -18.19
C GLU A 20 -10.96 2.12 -19.02
N LYS A 21 -11.00 0.93 -18.41
CA LYS A 21 -11.44 -0.32 -19.05
C LYS A 21 -12.12 -1.22 -18.05
N GLN A 22 -13.10 -2.00 -18.48
CA GLN A 22 -13.72 -3.01 -17.63
C GLN A 22 -14.27 -4.19 -18.43
N THR A 23 -14.30 -5.35 -17.78
CA THR A 23 -15.02 -6.55 -18.19
C THR A 23 -16.05 -6.92 -17.12
N CYS A 24 -16.71 -8.07 -17.21
CA CYS A 24 -17.57 -8.55 -16.13
C CYS A 24 -16.81 -8.69 -14.80
N ALA A 25 -15.57 -9.21 -14.83
CA ALA A 25 -14.77 -9.54 -13.65
C ALA A 25 -13.62 -8.56 -13.36
N THR A 26 -13.15 -7.77 -14.35
CA THR A 26 -11.94 -6.95 -14.21
C THR A 26 -12.18 -5.46 -14.46
N VAL A 27 -11.38 -4.59 -13.83
CA VAL A 27 -11.38 -3.13 -14.05
C VAL A 27 -9.96 -2.58 -14.05
N LEU A 28 -9.68 -1.66 -14.98
CA LEU A 28 -8.53 -0.77 -14.95
C LEU A 28 -9.00 0.63 -14.51
N VAL A 29 -8.40 1.14 -13.44
CA VAL A 29 -8.71 2.44 -12.84
C VAL A 29 -7.49 3.36 -12.95
N ASN A 30 -7.75 4.63 -13.26
CA ASN A 30 -6.81 5.71 -13.08
C ASN A 30 -7.21 6.51 -11.85
N GLY A 31 -6.34 6.57 -10.85
CA GLY A 31 -6.54 7.31 -9.60
C GLY A 31 -6.37 8.82 -9.75
N ASN A 32 -5.92 9.30 -10.92
CA ASN A 32 -5.71 10.71 -11.25
C ASN A 32 -4.88 11.47 -10.20
N ASN A 33 -3.84 10.80 -9.69
CA ASN A 33 -2.97 11.27 -8.63
C ASN A 33 -3.68 11.55 -7.29
N GLY A 34 -4.81 10.90 -7.05
CA GLY A 34 -5.59 11.06 -5.82
C GLY A 34 -4.93 10.44 -4.60
N LEU A 35 -5.50 10.77 -3.43
CA LEU A 35 -5.11 10.17 -2.16
C LEU A 35 -5.35 8.66 -2.18
N GLY A 36 -4.33 7.88 -1.86
CA GLY A 36 -4.40 6.41 -1.88
C GLY A 36 -5.54 5.85 -1.04
N ALA A 37 -5.85 6.49 0.10
CA ALA A 37 -6.98 6.12 0.95
C ALA A 37 -8.32 6.09 0.17
N VAL A 38 -8.57 7.14 -0.60
CA VAL A 38 -9.79 7.33 -1.42
C VAL A 38 -9.79 6.38 -2.61
N VAL A 39 -8.66 6.31 -3.31
CA VAL A 39 -8.49 5.47 -4.51
C VAL A 39 -8.63 3.99 -4.15
N GLY A 40 -7.98 3.54 -3.07
CA GLY A 40 -8.03 2.15 -2.60
C GLY A 40 -9.43 1.73 -2.18
N LYS A 41 -10.18 2.62 -1.50
CA LYS A 41 -11.57 2.35 -1.14
C LYS A 41 -12.43 2.17 -2.39
N PHE A 42 -12.33 3.12 -3.33
CA PHE A 42 -13.04 3.05 -4.60
C PHE A 42 -12.76 1.75 -5.37
N CYS A 43 -11.48 1.35 -5.43
CA CYS A 43 -11.09 0.12 -6.12
C CYS A 43 -11.63 -1.13 -5.43
N MET A 44 -11.60 -1.19 -4.10
CA MET A 44 -12.13 -2.34 -3.36
C MET A 44 -13.67 -2.42 -3.46
N ASP A 45 -14.38 -1.29 -3.39
CA ASP A 45 -15.83 -1.25 -3.61
C ASP A 45 -16.21 -1.84 -5.00
N LEU A 46 -15.44 -1.48 -6.04
CA LEU A 46 -15.63 -2.03 -7.39
C LEU A 46 -15.31 -3.54 -7.46
N ALA A 47 -14.24 -3.98 -6.79
CA ALA A 47 -13.87 -5.40 -6.74
C ALA A 47 -14.97 -6.23 -6.06
N ILE A 48 -15.45 -5.78 -4.90
CA ILE A 48 -16.55 -6.40 -4.16
C ILE A 48 -17.81 -6.49 -5.03
N LYS A 49 -18.20 -5.39 -5.69
CA LYS A 49 -19.36 -5.37 -6.57
C LYS A 49 -19.26 -6.44 -7.65
N LYS A 50 -18.13 -6.52 -8.36
CA LYS A 50 -17.93 -7.51 -9.43
C LYS A 50 -17.86 -8.94 -8.88
N ALA A 51 -17.20 -9.15 -7.74
CA ALA A 51 -17.15 -10.45 -7.10
C ALA A 51 -18.55 -10.98 -6.73
N LYS A 52 -19.46 -10.11 -6.27
CA LYS A 52 -20.85 -10.50 -6.01
C LYS A 52 -21.65 -10.80 -7.27
N GLU A 53 -21.34 -10.13 -8.39
CA GLU A 53 -22.04 -10.33 -9.66
C GLU A 53 -21.61 -11.61 -10.39
N VAL A 54 -20.30 -11.91 -10.44
CA VAL A 54 -19.75 -12.98 -11.28
C VAL A 54 -18.77 -13.92 -10.56
N GLY A 55 -18.67 -13.82 -9.24
CA GLY A 55 -17.84 -14.68 -8.38
C GLY A 55 -16.41 -14.18 -8.16
N VAL A 56 -15.91 -13.28 -9.02
CA VAL A 56 -14.57 -12.68 -8.87
C VAL A 56 -14.54 -11.22 -9.34
N GLY A 57 -13.77 -10.39 -8.63
CA GLY A 57 -13.55 -8.99 -8.97
C GLY A 57 -12.08 -8.64 -8.84
N ILE A 58 -11.45 -8.21 -9.94
CA ILE A 58 -10.05 -7.80 -9.97
C ILE A 58 -9.97 -6.36 -10.44
N VAL A 59 -9.42 -5.49 -9.61
CA VAL A 59 -9.22 -4.08 -9.95
C VAL A 59 -7.74 -3.75 -9.93
N VAL A 60 -7.24 -3.22 -11.03
CA VAL A 60 -5.88 -2.71 -11.16
C VAL A 60 -5.96 -1.20 -11.22
N VAL A 61 -5.12 -0.52 -10.45
CA VAL A 61 -5.09 0.94 -10.40
C VAL A 61 -3.70 1.47 -10.67
N HIS A 62 -3.64 2.55 -11.45
CA HIS A 62 -2.44 3.37 -11.65
C HIS A 62 -2.75 4.84 -11.33
N GLY A 63 -1.72 5.68 -11.23
CA GLY A 63 -1.90 7.09 -10.86
C GLY A 63 -2.50 7.26 -9.46
N SER A 64 -2.05 6.45 -8.50
CA SER A 64 -2.47 6.52 -7.09
C SER A 64 -1.29 6.86 -6.17
N ASN A 65 -1.58 7.13 -4.90
CA ASN A 65 -0.58 7.49 -3.89
C ASN A 65 -0.62 6.55 -2.67
N HIS A 66 0.18 6.88 -1.64
CA HIS A 66 0.22 6.14 -0.39
C HIS A 66 -1.19 5.92 0.19
N TYR A 67 -1.56 4.66 0.39
CA TYR A 67 -2.91 4.24 0.76
C TYR A 67 -3.08 3.80 2.22
N GLY A 68 -2.04 3.97 3.05
CA GLY A 68 -2.13 3.65 4.48
C GLY A 68 -2.07 2.15 4.78
N ILE A 69 -2.98 1.70 5.64
CA ILE A 69 -3.00 0.33 6.17
C ILE A 69 -3.71 -0.59 5.17
N ALA A 70 -2.98 -1.54 4.60
CA ALA A 70 -3.49 -2.44 3.58
C ALA A 70 -4.67 -3.30 4.07
N ALA A 71 -4.67 -3.70 5.35
CA ALA A 71 -5.76 -4.46 5.97
C ALA A 71 -7.13 -3.75 5.84
N THR A 72 -7.14 -2.41 5.76
CA THR A 72 -8.38 -1.62 5.64
C THR A 72 -9.22 -2.05 4.45
N TYR A 73 -8.59 -2.44 3.33
CA TYR A 73 -9.28 -2.82 2.11
C TYR A 73 -9.64 -4.31 2.11
N SER A 74 -8.76 -5.18 2.59
CA SER A 74 -9.10 -6.60 2.76
C SER A 74 -10.26 -6.77 3.75
N LEU A 75 -10.29 -5.99 4.82
CA LEU A 75 -11.37 -6.00 5.80
C LEU A 75 -12.71 -5.53 5.20
N GLN A 76 -12.69 -4.58 4.25
CA GLN A 76 -13.91 -4.18 3.53
C GLN A 76 -14.54 -5.38 2.79
N ALA A 77 -13.73 -6.21 2.12
CA ALA A 77 -14.25 -7.40 1.46
C ALA A 77 -14.73 -8.46 2.47
N VAL A 78 -14.00 -8.67 3.57
CA VAL A 78 -14.39 -9.60 4.64
C VAL A 78 -15.74 -9.23 5.24
N ASN A 79 -15.98 -7.93 5.51
CA ASN A 79 -17.26 -7.43 6.03
C ASN A 79 -18.43 -7.69 5.08
N GLU A 80 -18.14 -7.88 3.79
CA GLU A 80 -19.12 -8.21 2.75
C GLU A 80 -19.24 -9.73 2.49
N GLY A 81 -18.61 -10.55 3.35
CA GLY A 81 -18.62 -12.01 3.25
C GLY A 81 -17.72 -12.56 2.15
N LEU A 82 -16.71 -11.80 1.72
CA LEU A 82 -15.81 -12.16 0.62
C LEU A 82 -14.37 -12.32 1.10
N LEU A 83 -13.62 -13.20 0.42
CA LEU A 83 -12.16 -13.16 0.48
C LEU A 83 -11.67 -11.90 -0.22
N GLY A 84 -10.83 -11.11 0.46
CA GLY A 84 -10.27 -9.88 -0.07
C GLY A 84 -8.76 -9.85 -0.01
N MET A 85 -8.11 -9.56 -1.12
CA MET A 85 -6.66 -9.35 -1.18
C MET A 85 -6.33 -8.02 -1.83
N ASN A 86 -5.28 -7.38 -1.35
CA ASN A 86 -4.71 -6.19 -1.97
C ASN A 86 -3.20 -6.12 -1.72
N PHE A 87 -2.51 -5.45 -2.64
CA PHE A 87 -1.08 -5.24 -2.59
C PHE A 87 -0.74 -3.99 -3.39
N THR A 88 0.37 -3.36 -3.07
CA THR A 88 0.86 -2.18 -3.79
C THR A 88 2.38 -2.15 -3.79
N ASN A 89 2.96 -1.34 -4.66
CA ASN A 89 4.38 -1.01 -4.59
C ASN A 89 4.62 0.22 -3.70
N THR A 90 5.88 0.41 -3.31
CA THR A 90 6.34 1.61 -2.60
C THR A 90 7.69 2.04 -3.20
N SER A 91 8.18 3.22 -2.82
CA SER A 91 9.51 3.68 -3.25
C SER A 91 10.60 2.65 -2.91
N PRO A 92 11.69 2.57 -3.70
CA PRO A 92 12.78 1.64 -3.43
C PRO A 92 13.39 1.82 -2.04
N PHE A 93 13.37 0.75 -1.23
CA PHE A 93 13.93 0.70 0.13
C PHE A 93 14.66 -0.62 0.42
N MET A 94 14.21 -1.72 -0.20
CA MET A 94 14.75 -3.05 -0.04
C MET A 94 15.80 -3.35 -1.10
N VAL A 95 16.94 -3.87 -0.65
CA VAL A 95 17.98 -4.46 -1.50
C VAL A 95 17.58 -5.90 -1.83
N PRO A 96 17.40 -6.26 -3.11
CA PRO A 96 17.10 -7.64 -3.50
C PRO A 96 18.15 -8.63 -2.99
N THR A 97 17.74 -9.89 -2.84
CA THR A 97 18.66 -10.95 -2.41
C THR A 97 19.88 -11.02 -3.34
N ARG A 98 21.09 -10.96 -2.76
CA ARG A 98 22.38 -10.93 -3.48
C ARG A 98 22.66 -9.66 -4.30
N ALA A 99 21.91 -8.58 -4.08
CA ALA A 99 22.20 -7.25 -4.63
C ALA A 99 22.93 -6.35 -3.62
N LYS A 100 23.34 -5.16 -4.06
CA LYS A 100 23.95 -4.12 -3.23
C LYS A 100 23.20 -2.79 -3.24
N GLU A 101 22.25 -2.63 -4.15
CA GLU A 101 21.48 -1.39 -4.34
C GLU A 101 19.99 -1.65 -4.09
N ALA A 102 19.30 -0.64 -3.56
CA ALA A 102 17.86 -0.71 -3.31
C ALA A 102 17.11 -0.66 -4.64
N ALA A 103 16.15 -1.57 -4.82
CA ALA A 103 15.36 -1.65 -6.06
C ALA A 103 13.89 -1.96 -5.81
N LEU A 104 13.55 -2.57 -4.66
CA LEU A 104 12.19 -2.95 -4.31
C LEU A 104 11.71 -2.12 -3.14
N GLY A 105 10.41 -1.88 -3.04
CA GLY A 105 9.83 -1.27 -1.85
C GLY A 105 9.57 -2.26 -0.72
N THR A 106 8.90 -1.80 0.33
CA THR A 106 8.31 -2.68 1.37
C THR A 106 7.08 -3.45 0.89
N ASN A 107 6.59 -3.09 -0.31
CA ASN A 107 5.50 -3.68 -1.09
C ASN A 107 4.56 -4.54 -0.24
N PRO A 108 3.59 -3.91 0.46
CA PRO A 108 2.74 -4.63 1.39
C PRO A 108 1.80 -5.59 0.66
N LEU A 109 1.46 -6.67 1.35
CA LEU A 109 0.46 -7.64 0.94
C LEU A 109 -0.52 -7.83 2.10
N SER A 110 -1.80 -7.69 1.78
CA SER A 110 -2.90 -7.89 2.72
C SER A 110 -3.91 -8.88 2.14
N LEU A 111 -4.39 -9.79 3.00
CA LEU A 111 -5.39 -10.80 2.69
C LEU A 111 -6.32 -10.99 3.89
N GLY A 112 -7.61 -11.01 3.64
CA GLY A 112 -8.63 -11.32 4.63
C GLY A 112 -9.61 -12.35 4.09
N ALA A 113 -10.09 -13.25 4.95
CA ALA A 113 -11.13 -14.21 4.63
C ALA A 113 -12.12 -14.34 5.79
N PRO A 114 -13.44 -14.33 5.53
CA PRO A 114 -14.45 -14.51 6.56
C PRO A 114 -14.39 -15.94 7.14
N GLY A 115 -14.58 -16.04 8.45
CA GLY A 115 -14.74 -17.28 9.20
C GLY A 115 -16.20 -17.54 9.57
N LEU A 116 -16.41 -18.45 10.51
CA LEU A 116 -17.71 -18.73 11.10
C LEU A 116 -17.97 -17.80 12.30
N ASP A 117 -19.24 -17.62 12.67
CA ASP A 117 -19.67 -16.91 13.89
C ASP A 117 -19.10 -15.48 14.04
N GLY A 118 -18.84 -14.81 12.91
CA GLY A 118 -18.30 -13.45 12.87
C GLY A 118 -16.78 -13.34 13.04
N ASP A 119 -16.06 -14.48 13.11
CA ASP A 119 -14.60 -14.50 13.08
C ASP A 119 -14.07 -14.26 11.65
N TYR A 120 -12.78 -13.92 11.53
CA TYR A 120 -12.12 -13.78 10.25
C TYR A 120 -10.60 -13.97 10.35
N PHE A 121 -10.02 -14.51 9.28
CA PHE A 121 -8.58 -14.49 9.09
C PHE A 121 -8.16 -13.14 8.49
N MET A 122 -7.07 -12.55 9.01
CA MET A 122 -6.47 -11.34 8.46
C MET A 122 -4.94 -11.43 8.49
N LEU A 123 -4.34 -11.18 7.33
CA LEU A 123 -2.92 -11.00 7.13
C LEU A 123 -2.70 -9.58 6.59
N ASP A 124 -1.84 -8.81 7.23
CA ASP A 124 -1.31 -7.55 6.70
C ASP A 124 0.19 -7.50 7.02
N MET A 125 1.01 -7.54 5.98
CA MET A 125 2.46 -7.59 6.14
C MET A 125 3.19 -6.77 5.08
N ALA A 126 4.30 -6.18 5.50
CA ALA A 126 5.36 -5.78 4.56
C ALA A 126 6.06 -7.03 4.01
N THR A 127 6.65 -6.91 2.82
CA THR A 127 7.52 -7.96 2.26
C THR A 127 8.96 -7.90 2.80
N THR A 128 9.28 -6.87 3.57
CA THR A 128 10.54 -6.76 4.32
C THR A 128 10.42 -7.41 5.70
N SER A 129 11.56 -7.83 6.27
CA SER A 129 11.59 -8.47 7.61
C SER A 129 11.03 -7.58 8.72
N VAL A 130 11.14 -6.26 8.58
CA VAL A 130 10.55 -5.26 9.48
C VAL A 130 10.01 -4.09 8.67
N ALA A 131 8.99 -3.42 9.20
CA ALA A 131 8.50 -2.17 8.64
C ALA A 131 9.55 -1.04 8.81
N VAL A 132 9.68 -0.18 7.80
CA VAL A 132 10.57 1.00 7.85
C VAL A 132 10.27 1.89 9.07
N GLY A 133 8.98 2.05 9.40
CA GLY A 133 8.57 2.80 10.58
C GLY A 133 9.15 2.27 11.89
N LYS A 134 9.38 0.95 12.01
CA LYS A 134 10.00 0.36 13.20
C LYS A 134 11.48 0.74 13.32
N VAL A 135 12.19 0.81 12.19
CA VAL A 135 13.59 1.26 12.12
C VAL A 135 13.67 2.75 12.49
N TYR A 136 12.81 3.57 11.90
CA TYR A 136 12.75 5.00 12.19
C TYR A 136 12.44 5.30 13.67
N MET A 137 11.49 4.57 14.25
CA MET A 137 11.18 4.69 15.68
C MET A 137 12.35 4.27 16.59
N PHE A 138 13.16 3.31 16.15
CA PHE A 138 14.35 2.90 16.89
C PHE A 138 15.44 3.98 16.85
N GLU A 139 15.63 4.61 15.68
CA GLU A 139 16.57 5.72 15.48
C GLU A 139 16.23 6.93 16.36
N LEU A 140 14.95 7.34 16.38
CA LEU A 140 14.47 8.45 17.23
C LEU A 140 14.66 8.18 18.73
N ARG A 141 14.61 6.92 19.17
CA ARG A 141 14.72 6.54 20.58
C ARG A 141 16.16 6.27 21.03
N THR A 142 17.09 6.05 20.11
CA THR A 142 18.47 5.65 20.44
C THR A 142 19.52 6.35 19.56
N PRO A 143 19.57 7.69 19.56
CA PRO A 143 20.40 8.45 18.59
C PRO A 143 21.91 8.20 18.70
N VAL A 144 22.42 7.76 19.86
CA VAL A 144 23.87 7.68 20.13
C VAL A 144 24.53 6.39 19.62
N LEU A 145 23.77 5.31 19.36
CA LEU A 145 24.34 4.01 18.96
C LEU A 145 24.52 3.84 17.44
N LEU A 146 24.02 4.78 16.63
CA LEU A 146 23.86 4.59 15.19
C LEU A 146 24.94 5.25 14.32
N ASN A 147 25.68 6.23 14.86
CA ASN A 147 26.75 6.89 14.12
C ASN A 147 27.89 5.93 13.69
N ASN A 148 27.97 4.73 14.26
CA ASN A 148 29.01 3.73 13.95
C ASN A 148 28.47 2.38 13.40
N SER A 149 27.17 2.26 13.08
CA SER A 149 26.60 0.99 12.61
C SER A 149 26.43 0.96 11.07
N PRO A 150 27.10 0.05 10.34
CA PRO A 150 27.05 -0.01 8.87
C PRO A 150 25.66 -0.38 8.31
N ILE A 151 24.76 -0.92 9.14
CA ILE A 151 23.41 -1.34 8.73
C ILE A 151 22.46 -0.13 8.62
N ILE A 152 22.76 0.99 9.28
CA ILE A 152 21.83 2.13 9.46
C ILE A 152 22.27 3.37 8.66
N ARG A 153 23.36 3.30 7.90
CA ARG A 153 23.73 4.31 6.88
C ARG A 153 22.76 4.43 5.69
N LEU A 154 21.62 3.72 5.73
CA LEU A 154 20.54 3.85 4.74
C LEU A 154 19.59 5.02 5.03
N SER A 155 19.64 5.64 6.23
CA SER A 155 18.81 6.81 6.54
C SER A 155 19.22 8.09 5.78
N ASN A 156 20.46 8.16 5.28
CA ASN A 156 20.93 9.28 4.44
C ASN A 156 20.43 9.25 2.99
N ILE A 157 19.66 8.22 2.59
CA ILE A 157 19.05 8.18 1.23
C ILE A 157 17.84 9.12 1.16
N HIS A 158 17.27 9.53 2.30
CA HIS A 158 16.09 10.38 2.29
C HIS A 158 16.36 11.81 1.77
N GLU A 159 17.60 12.30 1.88
CA GLU A 159 18.03 13.59 1.34
C GLU A 159 18.40 13.52 -0.15
N GLN A 160 18.87 12.37 -0.66
CA GLN A 160 19.29 12.25 -2.06
C GLN A 160 18.14 11.96 -3.06
N CYS A 161 16.95 11.60 -2.57
CA CYS A 161 15.77 11.41 -3.42
C CYS A 161 14.81 12.62 -3.44
N GLN A 162 15.22 13.76 -2.88
CA GLN A 162 14.48 15.02 -2.97
C GLN A 162 15.11 16.04 -3.94
N ASP A 163 16.21 15.68 -4.60
CA ASP A 163 16.83 16.43 -5.70
C ASP A 163 16.50 15.82 -7.08
#